data_AF-X1D9C2-F1
#
_entry.id   AF-X1D9C2-F1
#
_cell.length_a   1.000
_cell.length_b   1.000
_cell.length_c   1.000
_cell.angle_alpha   90.00
_cell.angle_beta   90.00
_cell.angle_gamma   90.00
#
_symmetry.space_group_name_H-M   'P 1'
#
loop_
_entity.id
_entity.type
_entity.pdbx_description
1 polymer ?
#
loop_
_entity_poly.entity_id
_entity_poly.type
_entity_poly.pdbx_seq_one_letter_code
_entity_poly.pdbx_strand_id
1 'polypeptide(L)'
;PNLPMDVYANKSIFKVFMVDTGLLGAMSKLDPRIILEGHELFKEFKGSLTENFVAQELQARYHEDLYYWTSRGVAEVDFLVPFRQKIYPLEVKAGLSKRKKSLLVYGEKYQNNDL
;
A
#
# COMPACT_ATOMS: atom_id res chain seq x y z
N PRO A 1 5.92 -14.26 3.74
CA PRO A 1 5.38 -13.85 5.07
C PRO A 1 4.53 -15.00 5.60
N ASN A 2 4.26 -15.06 6.90
CA ASN A 2 3.53 -16.16 7.53
C ASN A 2 2.27 -15.65 8.22
N LEU A 3 1.29 -16.54 8.40
CA LEU A 3 0.09 -16.30 9.20
C LEU A 3 0.28 -16.86 10.62
N PRO A 4 -0.32 -16.24 11.65
CA PRO A 4 -1.02 -14.95 11.63
C PRO A 4 -0.02 -13.78 11.51
N MET A 5 -0.34 -12.80 10.66
CA MET A 5 0.62 -11.75 10.27
C MET A 5 1.13 -10.90 11.45
N ASP A 6 0.27 -10.60 12.43
CA ASP A 6 0.64 -9.77 13.60
C ASP A 6 1.81 -10.36 14.40
N VAL A 7 1.93 -11.69 14.48
CA VAL A 7 3.00 -12.36 15.23
C VAL A 7 4.35 -12.17 14.55
N TYR A 8 4.38 -12.07 13.23
CA TYR A 8 5.61 -11.93 12.44
C TYR A 8 5.92 -10.48 12.05
N ALA A 9 4.99 -9.55 12.27
CA ALA A 9 5.16 -8.15 11.95
C ALA A 9 6.17 -7.47 12.90
N ASN A 10 7.03 -6.62 12.33
CA ASN A 10 7.89 -5.78 13.14
C ASN A 10 7.11 -4.54 13.62
N LYS A 11 6.63 -4.57 14.87
CA LYS A 11 5.81 -3.49 15.46
C LYS A 11 6.54 -2.15 15.63
N SER A 12 7.87 -2.11 15.46
CA SER A 12 8.64 -0.86 15.49
C SER A 12 8.64 -0.08 14.16
N ILE A 13 8.12 -0.68 13.09
CA ILE A 13 8.08 -0.05 11.76
C ILE A 13 6.64 -0.09 11.23
N PHE A 14 6.10 1.08 10.91
CA PHE A 14 4.72 1.21 10.47
C PHE A 14 4.56 2.37 9.48
N LYS A 15 3.53 2.29 8.64
CA LYS A 15 3.05 3.40 7.82
C LYS A 15 1.94 4.14 8.57
N VAL A 16 1.85 5.44 8.36
CA VAL A 16 0.78 6.28 8.92
C VAL A 16 -0.16 6.69 7.80
N PHE A 17 -1.45 6.45 8.01
CA PHE A 17 -2.52 6.86 7.11
C PHE A 17 -3.49 7.75 7.87
N MET A 18 -4.10 8.68 7.15
CA MET A 18 -5.21 9.49 7.65
C MET A 18 -6.50 8.69 7.58
N VAL A 19 -7.32 8.83 8.62
CA VAL A 19 -8.65 8.20 8.74
C VAL A 19 -9.65 8.64 7.66
N ASP A 20 -9.30 9.66 6.87
CA ASP A 20 -10.12 10.11 5.74
C ASP A 20 -9.21 10.71 4.65
N THR A 21 -9.49 10.34 3.40
CA THR A 21 -8.71 10.77 2.24
C THR A 21 -8.89 12.26 1.95
N GLY A 22 -10.09 12.81 2.17
CA GLY A 22 -10.36 14.23 2.07
C GLY A 22 -9.64 15.03 3.15
N LEU A 23 -9.54 14.52 4.38
CA LEU A 23 -8.73 15.13 5.45
C LEU A 23 -7.24 15.15 5.10
N LEU A 24 -6.69 14.07 4.53
CA LEU A 24 -5.32 14.09 4.01
C LEU A 24 -5.15 15.16 2.92
N GLY A 25 -6.12 15.25 2.02
CA GLY A 25 -6.22 16.32 1.01
C GLY A 25 -6.14 17.71 1.64
N ALA A 26 -7.01 18.00 2.60
CA ALA A 26 -7.07 19.29 3.28
C ALA A 26 -5.78 19.61 4.06
N MET A 27 -5.20 18.62 4.75
CA MET A 27 -3.96 18.79 5.52
C MET A 27 -2.73 19.08 4.65
N SER A 28 -2.74 18.62 3.39
CA SER A 28 -1.64 18.87 2.46
C SER A 28 -1.50 20.33 2.03
N LYS A 29 -2.54 21.16 2.25
CA LYS A 29 -2.63 22.55 1.78
C LYS A 29 -2.44 22.70 0.26
N LEU A 30 -2.68 21.63 -0.50
CA LEU A 30 -2.63 21.65 -1.95
C LEU A 30 -3.96 22.12 -2.52
N ASP A 31 -3.88 22.85 -3.63
CA ASP A 31 -5.05 23.24 -4.38
C ASP A 31 -5.76 21.98 -4.92
N PRO A 32 -7.05 21.75 -4.62
CA PRO A 32 -7.78 20.57 -5.10
C PRO A 32 -7.74 20.41 -6.63
N ARG A 33 -7.60 21.51 -7.39
CA ARG A 33 -7.46 21.48 -8.85
C ARG A 33 -6.25 20.67 -9.30
N ILE A 34 -5.18 20.62 -8.50
CA ILE A 34 -3.98 19.83 -8.79
C ILE A 34 -4.31 18.34 -8.92
N ILE A 35 -5.21 17.83 -8.06
CA ILE A 35 -5.64 16.43 -8.07
C ILE A 35 -6.42 16.14 -9.36
N LEU A 36 -7.25 17.10 -9.79
CA LEU A 36 -8.15 16.98 -10.94
C LEU A 36 -7.44 17.18 -12.28
N GLU A 37 -6.53 18.16 -12.36
CA GLU A 37 -5.90 18.62 -13.60
C GLU A 37 -4.60 17.87 -13.91
N GLY A 38 -4.07 17.10 -12.96
CA GLY A 38 -2.95 16.19 -13.20
C GLY A 38 -1.64 16.92 -13.51
N HIS A 39 -1.09 17.62 -12.52
CA HIS A 39 0.17 18.33 -12.69
C HIS A 39 1.37 17.48 -12.22
N GLU A 40 2.43 17.45 -13.04
CA GLU A 40 3.65 16.63 -12.83
C GLU A 40 4.35 16.88 -11.49
N LEU A 41 4.28 18.12 -10.98
CA LEU A 41 4.83 18.53 -9.67
C LEU A 41 4.24 17.78 -8.46
N PHE A 42 3.16 16.99 -8.63
CA PHE A 42 2.42 16.38 -7.52
C PHE A 42 2.25 14.87 -7.63
N LYS A 43 3.12 14.21 -8.41
CA LYS A 43 3.12 12.75 -8.55
C LYS A 43 3.22 12.01 -7.22
N GLU A 44 4.08 12.47 -6.32
CA GLU A 44 4.27 11.85 -4.99
C GLU A 44 3.00 11.98 -4.15
N PHE A 45 2.43 13.18 -4.08
CA PHE A 45 1.21 13.42 -3.32
C PHE A 45 0.02 12.62 -3.85
N LYS A 46 -0.10 12.53 -5.18
CA LYS A 46 -1.12 11.68 -5.82
C LYS A 46 -0.94 10.21 -5.41
N GLY A 47 0.30 9.74 -5.29
CA GLY A 47 0.65 8.43 -4.73
C GLY A 47 0.12 8.25 -3.32
N SER A 48 0.49 9.15 -2.40
CA SER A 48 0.06 9.10 -1.01
C SER A 48 -1.46 9.16 -0.84
N LEU A 49 -2.16 10.01 -1.61
CA LEU A 49 -3.63 10.04 -1.61
C LEU A 49 -4.23 8.71 -2.08
N THR A 50 -3.65 8.11 -3.12
CA THR A 50 -4.16 6.83 -3.66
C THR A 50 -3.92 5.70 -2.67
N GLU A 51 -2.75 5.64 -2.03
CA GLU A 51 -2.47 4.66 -0.97
C GLU A 51 -3.39 4.85 0.24
N ASN A 52 -3.64 6.10 0.67
CA ASN A 52 -4.56 6.39 1.75
C ASN A 52 -6.00 5.97 1.43
N PHE A 53 -6.45 6.24 0.20
CA PHE A 53 -7.76 5.78 -0.27
C PHE A 53 -7.88 4.25 -0.20
N VAL A 54 -6.88 3.52 -0.70
CA VAL A 54 -6.87 2.06 -0.65
C VAL A 54 -6.84 1.55 0.79
N ALA A 55 -6.06 2.18 1.68
CA ALA A 55 -6.04 1.83 3.11
C ALA A 55 -7.44 1.96 3.74
N GLN A 56 -8.14 3.06 3.48
CA GLN A 56 -9.51 3.27 4.00
C GLN A 56 -10.51 2.24 3.43
N GLU A 57 -10.44 1.92 2.13
CA GLU A 57 -11.30 0.90 1.52
C GLU A 57 -11.05 -0.51 2.09
N LEU A 58 -9.78 -0.88 2.28
CA LEU A 58 -9.42 -2.16 2.88
C LEU A 58 -9.91 -2.24 4.33
N GLN A 59 -9.68 -1.19 5.13
CA GLN A 59 -10.12 -1.14 6.52
C GLN A 59 -11.65 -1.19 6.64
N ALA A 60 -12.36 -0.46 5.77
CA ALA A 60 -13.83 -0.46 5.76
C ALA A 60 -14.42 -1.81 5.33
N ARG A 61 -13.73 -2.56 4.46
CA ARG A 61 -14.22 -3.84 3.94
C ARG A 61 -13.93 -5.03 4.87
N TYR A 62 -12.74 -5.06 5.46
CA TYR A 62 -12.24 -6.23 6.19
C TYR A 62 -12.18 -6.04 7.70
N HIS A 63 -12.16 -4.80 8.20
CA HIS A 63 -12.04 -4.48 9.63
C HIS A 63 -10.83 -5.16 10.32
N GLU A 64 -9.75 -5.36 9.57
CA GLU A 64 -8.49 -5.97 10.03
C GLU A 64 -7.33 -4.98 9.93
N ASP A 65 -6.25 -5.27 10.67
CA ASP A 65 -5.00 -4.53 10.58
C ASP A 65 -4.38 -4.67 9.17
N LEU A 66 -3.79 -3.57 8.71
CA LEU A 66 -3.10 -3.53 7.42
C LEU A 66 -1.61 -3.82 7.61
N TYR A 67 -1.04 -4.59 6.70
CA TYR A 67 0.37 -4.94 6.69
C TYR A 67 1.00 -4.56 5.36
N TYR A 68 2.30 -4.28 5.37
CA TYR A 68 3.09 -4.04 4.16
C TYR A 68 4.35 -4.89 4.21
N TRP A 69 5.09 -4.95 3.11
CA TRP A 69 6.33 -5.72 3.04
C TRP A 69 7.45 -4.93 2.39
N THR A 70 8.67 -5.08 2.92
CA THR A 70 9.88 -4.48 2.35
C THR A 70 11.01 -5.50 2.30
N SER A 71 11.88 -5.36 1.31
CA SER A 71 13.11 -6.16 1.17
C SER A 71 14.34 -5.28 1.33
N ARG A 72 14.73 -4.92 2.57
CA ARG A 72 15.99 -4.21 2.91
C ARG A 72 16.43 -3.19 1.83
N GLY A 73 15.52 -2.29 1.42
CA GLY A 73 15.79 -1.23 0.44
C GLY A 73 15.70 -1.60 -1.06
N VAL A 74 15.33 -2.83 -1.42
CA VAL A 74 15.25 -3.31 -2.81
C VAL A 74 13.87 -3.08 -3.43
N ALA A 75 12.83 -3.39 -2.66
CA ALA A 75 11.43 -3.43 -3.07
C ALA A 75 10.53 -3.23 -1.86
N GLU A 76 9.35 -2.66 -2.11
CA GLU A 76 8.29 -2.47 -1.13
C GLU A 76 6.95 -2.78 -1.78
N VAL A 77 6.14 -3.63 -1.13
CA VAL A 77 4.76 -3.93 -1.50
C VAL A 77 3.86 -3.16 -0.53
N ASP A 78 2.94 -2.38 -1.08
CA ASP A 78 2.14 -1.40 -0.32
C ASP A 78 1.24 -2.07 0.73
N PHE A 79 0.55 -3.13 0.34
CA PHE A 79 -0.33 -3.88 1.24
C PHE A 79 -0.18 -5.39 1.05
N LEU A 80 -0.32 -6.13 2.15
CA LEU A 80 -0.46 -7.58 2.17
C LEU A 80 -1.85 -7.90 2.73
N VAL A 81 -2.68 -8.53 1.91
CA VAL A 81 -4.08 -8.85 2.25
C VAL A 81 -4.20 -10.33 2.56
N PRO A 82 -4.46 -10.73 3.82
CA PRO A 82 -4.76 -12.11 4.15
C PRO A 82 -6.16 -12.50 3.64
N PHE A 83 -6.27 -13.64 2.97
CA PHE A 83 -7.55 -14.19 2.56
C PHE A 83 -7.46 -15.71 2.42
N ARG A 84 -8.38 -16.44 3.07
CA ARG A 84 -8.46 -17.93 3.03
C ARG A 84 -7.10 -18.61 3.22
N GLN A 85 -6.39 -18.28 4.31
CA GLN A 85 -5.07 -18.84 4.66
C GLN A 85 -3.94 -18.52 3.68
N LYS A 86 -4.16 -17.63 2.71
CA LYS A 86 -3.13 -17.12 1.81
C LYS A 86 -2.91 -15.62 2.04
N ILE A 87 -1.75 -15.13 1.62
CA ILE A 87 -1.40 -13.71 1.70
C ILE A 87 -1.23 -13.19 0.27
N TYR A 88 -2.06 -12.22 -0.10
CA TYR A 88 -2.06 -11.62 -1.43
C TYR A 88 -1.32 -10.27 -1.40
N PRO A 89 -0.24 -10.10 -2.17
CA PRO A 89 0.44 -8.81 -2.29
C PRO A 89 -0.38 -7.87 -3.17
N LEU A 90 -0.61 -6.65 -2.69
CA LEU A 90 -1.33 -5.59 -3.38
C LEU A 90 -0.40 -4.39 -3.55
N GLU A 91 -0.27 -3.95 -4.81
CA GLU A 91 0.49 -2.77 -5.19
C GLU A 91 -0.48 -1.68 -5.66
N VAL A 92 -0.34 -0.48 -5.11
CA VAL A 92 -1.18 0.66 -5.42
C VAL A 92 -0.47 1.57 -6.41
N LYS A 93 -1.23 2.11 -7.36
CA LYS A 93 -0.74 3.03 -8.39
C LYS A 93 -1.76 4.12 -8.66
N ALA A 94 -1.32 5.38 -8.54
CA ALA A 94 -2.11 6.57 -8.88
C ALA A 94 -2.35 6.79 -10.40
N GLY A 95 -1.81 5.89 -11.23
CA GLY A 95 -1.89 5.96 -12.70
C GLY A 95 -1.36 4.69 -13.36
N LEU A 96 -1.35 4.68 -14.69
CA LEU A 96 -0.89 3.54 -15.47
C LEU A 96 0.63 3.38 -15.34
N SER A 97 1.08 2.33 -14.66
CA SER A 97 2.49 1.94 -14.62
C SER A 97 2.66 0.55 -15.21
N LYS A 98 3.64 0.40 -16.11
CA LYS A 98 4.05 -0.91 -16.64
C LYS A 98 5.07 -1.62 -15.74
N ARG A 99 5.61 -0.95 -14.72
CA ARG A 99 6.68 -1.49 -13.86
C ARG A 99 6.07 -2.15 -12.62
N LYS A 100 6.34 -3.44 -12.43
CA LYS A 100 5.89 -4.27 -11.30
C LYS A 100 7.06 -4.83 -10.48
N LYS A 101 8.13 -4.06 -10.30
CA LYS A 101 9.37 -4.52 -9.66
C LYS A 101 9.10 -5.14 -8.28
N SER A 102 8.32 -4.46 -7.42
CA SER A 102 8.06 -4.94 -6.07
C SER A 102 7.33 -6.27 -6.02
N LEU A 103 6.27 -6.42 -6.83
CA LEU A 103 5.53 -7.67 -6.94
C LEU A 103 6.37 -8.82 -7.52
N LEU A 104 7.25 -8.52 -8.48
CA LEU A 104 8.17 -9.53 -9.03
C LEU A 104 9.14 -10.02 -7.96
N VAL A 105 9.81 -9.10 -7.26
CA VAL A 105 10.76 -9.46 -6.19
C VAL A 105 10.06 -10.20 -5.05
N TYR A 106 8.84 -9.79 -4.68
CA TYR A 106 8.03 -10.51 -3.70
C TYR A 106 7.69 -11.93 -4.20
N GLY A 107 7.25 -12.05 -5.45
CA GLY A 107 6.91 -13.33 -6.08
C GLY A 107 8.10 -14.28 -6.11
N GLU A 108 9.26 -13.84 -6.61
CA GLU A 108 10.49 -14.63 -6.64
C GLU A 108 10.91 -15.12 -5.26
N LYS A 109 10.75 -14.28 -4.21
CA LYS A 109 11.08 -14.65 -2.84
C LYS A 109 10.16 -15.71 -2.24
N TYR A 110 8.88 -15.71 -2.64
CA TYR A 110 7.84 -16.56 -2.03
C TYR A 110 7.24 -17.61 -2.99
N GLN A 111 7.83 -17.77 -4.17
CA GLN A 111 7.39 -18.70 -5.24
C GLN A 111 7.37 -20.18 -4.82
N ASN A 112 8.01 -20.54 -3.70
CA ASN A 112 8.12 -21.93 -3.22
C ASN A 112 7.15 -22.30 -2.08
N ASN A 113 6.20 -21.44 -1.71
CA ASN A 113 5.27 -21.69 -0.59
C ASN A 113 3.89 -22.24 -1.02
N ASP A 114 3.72 -22.68 -2.26
CA ASP A 114 2.49 -23.32 -2.78
C ASP A 114 2.64 -24.85 -2.98
N LEU A 115 3.56 -25.52 -2.25
CA LEU A 115 3.64 -26.99 -2.16
C LEU A 115 3.08 -27.49 -0.81
#